data_AF-A0A8T7ERF0-F1
#
_entry.id   AF-A0A8T7ERF0-F1
#
_cell.length_a   1.000
_cell.length_b   1.000
_cell.length_c   1.000
_cell.angle_alpha   90.00
_cell.angle_beta   90.00
_cell.angle_gamma   90.00
#
_symmetry.space_group_name_H-M   'P 1'
#
loop_
_entity.id
_entity.type
_entity.pdbx_description
1 polymer ?
#
loop_
_entity_poly.entity_id
_entity_poly.type
_entity_poly.pdbx_seq_one_letter_code
_entity_poly.pdbx_strand_id
1 'polypeptide(L)'
;MLTLPDVQIRQRDFLLQISRAITAQLELDEVLRRVLQASVVMTAAKVGLVALNVEQRFVVRAYSGLDDEQVATANAHLESLVDEHQPPRRPCAVGSGG
;
A
#
# COMPACT_ATOMS: atom_id res chain seq x y z
N MET A 1 -43.27 -8.91 23.66
CA MET A 1 -43.30 -9.66 22.38
C MET A 1 -43.03 -8.66 21.27
N LEU A 2 -42.14 -8.99 20.32
CA LEU A 2 -41.29 -8.13 19.44
C LEU A 2 -39.94 -7.76 20.09
N THR A 3 -39.12 -8.76 20.42
CA THR A 3 -38.00 -9.34 19.63
C THR A 3 -36.72 -8.52 19.68
N LEU A 4 -35.84 -8.94 20.61
CA LEU A 4 -34.47 -8.44 20.83
C LEU A 4 -33.42 -8.65 19.69
N PRO A 5 -33.65 -9.31 18.52
CA PRO A 5 -32.59 -9.42 17.52
C PRO A 5 -32.25 -8.11 16.78
N ASP A 6 -33.20 -7.18 16.65
CA ASP A 6 -33.11 -6.11 15.64
C ASP A 6 -32.12 -4.98 15.97
N VAL A 7 -31.81 -4.74 17.25
CA VAL A 7 -30.92 -3.63 17.66
C VAL A 7 -29.46 -4.09 17.74
N GLN A 8 -29.21 -5.30 18.21
CA GLN A 8 -27.87 -5.88 18.35
C GLN A 8 -27.27 -6.31 17.00
N ILE A 9 -28.10 -6.75 16.04
CA ILE A 9 -27.65 -7.09 14.69
C ILE A 9 -27.30 -5.83 13.90
N ARG A 10 -28.10 -4.77 14.02
CA ARG A 10 -27.86 -3.49 13.34
C ARG A 10 -26.61 -2.78 13.87
N GLN A 11 -26.34 -2.84 15.19
CA GLN A 11 -25.11 -2.28 15.76
C GLN A 11 -23.83 -3.02 15.33
N ARG A 12 -23.88 -4.34 15.12
CA ARG A 12 -22.74 -5.11 14.62
C ARG A 12 -22.39 -4.77 13.18
N ASP A 13 -23.39 -4.59 12.32
CA ASP A 13 -23.16 -4.15 10.93
C ASP A 13 -22.60 -2.72 10.86
N PHE A 14 -23.01 -1.83 11.75
CA PHE A 14 -22.42 -0.49 11.84
C PHE A 14 -20.97 -0.51 12.33
N LEU A 15 -20.62 -1.35 13.31
CA LEU A 15 -19.24 -1.49 13.78
C LEU A 15 -18.34 -2.25 12.79
N LEU A 16 -18.90 -3.18 12.00
CA LEU A 16 -18.19 -3.83 10.89
C LEU A 16 -18.00 -2.91 9.68
N GLN A 17 -18.99 -2.07 9.35
CA GLN A 17 -18.84 -1.05 8.31
C GLN A 17 -17.86 0.06 8.72
N ILE A 18 -17.86 0.48 9.99
CA ILE A 18 -16.91 1.48 10.51
C ILE A 18 -15.50 0.89 10.63
N SER A 19 -15.34 -0.35 11.07
CA SER A 19 -14.00 -0.99 11.09
C SER A 19 -13.47 -1.28 9.68
N ARG A 20 -14.32 -1.63 8.69
CA ARG A 20 -13.93 -1.65 7.27
C ARG A 20 -13.59 -0.26 6.74
N ALA A 21 -14.36 0.77 7.04
CA ALA A 21 -14.05 2.13 6.59
C ALA A 21 -12.76 2.69 7.21
N ILE A 22 -12.44 2.31 8.46
CA ILE A 22 -11.22 2.72 9.17
C ILE A 22 -9.99 1.91 8.72
N THR A 23 -10.15 0.67 8.25
CA THR A 23 -9.04 -0.19 7.80
C THR A 23 -8.86 -0.22 6.26
N ALA A 24 -9.86 0.17 5.47
CA ALA A 24 -9.88 -0.05 4.03
C ALA A 24 -9.79 1.21 3.15
N GLN A 25 -9.59 2.41 3.71
CA GLN A 25 -9.56 3.62 2.88
C GLN A 25 -8.46 4.62 3.22
N LEU A 26 -7.37 4.09 3.75
CA LEU A 26 -6.09 4.72 3.50
C LEU A 26 -5.67 4.22 2.12
N GLU A 27 -5.89 5.03 1.08
CA GLU A 27 -5.28 4.85 -0.23
C GLU A 27 -3.82 4.45 0.01
N LEU A 28 -3.41 3.27 -0.45
CA LEU A 28 -2.08 2.72 -0.18
C LEU A 28 -1.00 3.77 -0.50
N ASP A 29 -1.20 4.52 -1.58
CA ASP A 29 -0.38 5.63 -2.02
C ASP A 29 -0.26 6.76 -0.96
N GLU A 30 -1.35 7.08 -0.27
CA GLU A 30 -1.37 8.09 0.80
C GLU A 30 -0.60 7.62 2.04
N VAL A 31 -0.71 6.34 2.41
CA VAL A 31 0.09 5.76 3.50
C VAL A 31 1.56 5.78 3.14
N LEU A 32 1.89 5.29 1.94
CA LEU A 32 3.27 5.23 1.48
C LEU A 32 3.89 6.63 1.39
N ARG A 33 3.12 7.63 0.94
CA ARG A 33 3.57 9.02 0.93
C ARG A 33 3.82 9.55 2.35
N ARG A 34 2.93 9.30 3.30
CA ARG A 34 3.11 9.71 4.70
C ARG A 34 4.33 9.06 5.34
N VAL A 35 4.49 7.76 5.16
CA VAL A 35 5.64 7.00 5.68
C VAL A 35 6.94 7.50 5.04
N LEU A 36 6.97 7.63 3.72
CA LEU A 36 8.14 8.13 2.98
C LEU A 36 8.52 9.53 3.44
N GLN A 37 7.56 10.43 3.61
CA GLN A 37 7.81 11.79 4.09
C GLN A 37 8.42 11.78 5.49
N ALA A 38 7.89 10.97 6.41
CA ALA A 38 8.46 10.80 7.75
C ALA A 38 9.90 10.28 7.68
N SER A 39 10.17 9.28 6.84
CA SER A 39 11.53 8.74 6.63
C SER A 39 12.50 9.77 6.07
N VAL A 40 12.09 10.55 5.06
CA VAL A 40 12.93 11.59 4.45
C VAL A 40 13.34 12.64 5.49
N VAL A 41 12.40 13.08 6.33
CA VAL A 41 12.67 14.04 7.41
C VAL A 41 13.61 13.42 8.46
N MET A 42 13.32 12.20 8.91
CA MET A 42 14.11 11.52 9.95
C MET A 42 15.56 11.27 9.52
N THR A 43 15.80 10.99 8.24
CA THR A 43 17.14 10.71 7.69
C THR A 43 17.84 11.97 7.20
N ALA A 44 17.19 13.14 7.26
CA ALA A 44 17.65 14.37 6.60
C ALA A 44 17.97 14.15 5.09
N ALA A 45 17.21 13.26 4.45
CA ALA A 45 17.37 12.97 3.03
C ALA A 45 16.81 14.13 2.20
N LYS A 46 17.38 14.36 1.01
CA LYS A 46 16.87 15.37 0.06
C LYS A 46 15.75 14.82 -0.82
N VAL A 47 15.77 13.52 -1.08
CA VAL A 47 14.93 12.82 -2.05
C VAL A 47 14.60 11.44 -1.51
N GLY A 48 13.41 10.93 -1.82
CA GLY A 48 13.05 9.54 -1.59
C GLY A 48 11.93 9.06 -2.51
N LEU A 49 11.88 7.76 -2.78
CA LEU A 49 10.80 7.11 -3.52
C LEU A 49 10.50 5.72 -2.96
N VAL A 50 9.28 5.26 -3.16
CA VAL A 50 8.84 3.89 -2.90
C VAL A 50 8.27 3.32 -4.19
N ALA A 51 8.90 2.27 -4.69
CA ALA A 51 8.42 1.50 -5.83
C ALA A 51 7.90 0.13 -5.36
N LEU A 52 6.73 -0.26 -5.86
CA LEU A 52 6.13 -1.56 -5.59
C LEU A 52 6.23 -2.45 -6.82
N ASN A 53 6.49 -3.74 -6.64
CA ASN A 53 6.36 -4.72 -7.71
C ASN A 53 4.87 -5.04 -7.91
N VAL A 54 4.33 -4.61 -9.03
CA VAL A 54 2.97 -4.92 -9.49
C VAL A 54 3.13 -5.74 -10.77
N GLU A 55 2.70 -7.00 -10.73
CA GLU A 55 2.67 -7.88 -11.91
C GLU A 55 3.99 -7.95 -12.69
N GLN A 56 5.14 -8.03 -12.00
CA GLN A 56 6.50 -8.06 -12.59
C GLN A 56 7.04 -6.70 -13.04
N ARG A 57 6.39 -5.60 -12.71
CA ARG A 57 6.90 -4.25 -12.98
C ARG A 57 7.04 -3.49 -11.69
N PHE A 58 8.15 -2.79 -11.52
CA PHE A 58 8.27 -1.83 -10.43
C PHE A 58 7.64 -0.51 -10.86
N VAL A 59 6.68 -0.05 -10.08
CA VAL A 59 6.01 1.24 -10.30
C VAL A 59 6.21 2.09 -9.06
N VAL A 60 6.71 3.31 -9.22
CA VAL A 60 6.76 4.31 -8.15
C VAL A 60 5.35 4.66 -7.71
N ARG A 61 5.06 4.44 -6.42
CA ARG A 61 3.75 4.71 -5.80
C ARG A 61 3.78 5.92 -4.88
N ALA A 62 4.95 6.27 -4.36
CA ALA A 62 5.17 7.49 -3.59
C ALA A 62 6.57 8.04 -3.86
N TYR A 63 6.70 9.36 -3.91
CA TYR A 63 7.98 10.06 -4.04
C TYR A 63 7.95 11.38 -3.27
N SER A 64 9.14 11.87 -2.91
CA SER A 64 9.37 13.14 -2.23
C SER A 64 10.66 13.76 -2.76
N GLY A 65 10.62 15.06 -3.07
CA GLY A 65 11.76 15.80 -3.62
C GLY A 65 12.09 15.49 -5.08
N LEU A 66 11.16 14.85 -5.82
CA LEU A 66 11.27 14.59 -7.26
C LEU A 66 10.14 15.28 -8.01
N ASP A 67 10.39 15.65 -9.26
CA ASP A 67 9.37 16.01 -10.24
C ASP A 67 8.93 14.80 -11.09
N ASP A 68 7.89 14.99 -11.90
CA ASP A 68 7.29 13.90 -12.68
C ASP A 68 8.23 13.36 -13.77
N GLU A 69 9.13 14.19 -14.32
CA GLU A 69 10.14 13.79 -15.31
C GLU A 69 11.19 12.86 -14.67
N GLN A 70 11.65 13.22 -13.47
CA GLN A 70 12.57 12.41 -12.68
C GLN A 70 11.93 11.10 -12.24
N VAL A 71 10.65 11.11 -11.87
CA VAL A 71 9.89 9.88 -11.53
C VAL A 71 9.73 8.99 -12.76
N ALA A 72 9.43 9.55 -13.93
CA ALA A 72 9.35 8.79 -15.17
C ALA A 72 10.70 8.13 -15.52
N THR A 73 11.79 8.87 -15.36
CA THR A 73 13.16 8.36 -15.54
C THR A 73 13.47 7.24 -14.55
N ALA A 74 13.11 7.40 -13.27
CA ALA A 74 13.28 6.37 -12.25
C ALA A 74 12.50 5.09 -12.56
N ASN A 75 11.24 5.20 -13.01
CA ASN A 75 10.45 4.04 -13.45
C ASN A 75 11.13 3.29 -14.59
N ALA A 76 11.66 3.99 -15.60
CA ALA A 76 12.36 3.36 -16.72
C ALA A 76 13.61 2.58 -16.27
N HIS A 77 14.39 3.13 -15.32
CA HIS A 77 15.52 2.40 -14.74
C HIS A 77 15.10 1.21 -13.89
N LEU A 78 14.01 1.32 -13.14
CA LEU A 78 13.49 0.23 -12.31
C LEU A 78 13.02 -0.96 -13.14
N GLU A 79 12.48 -0.74 -14.33
CA GLU A 79 12.13 -1.83 -15.28
C GLU A 79 13.37 -2.63 -15.70
N SER A 80 14.49 -1.96 -15.97
CA SER A 80 15.75 -2.64 -16.37
C SER A 80 16.36 -3.52 -15.28
N LEU A 81 16.07 -3.25 -14.00
CA LEU A 81 16.57 -4.05 -12.86
C LEU A 81 15.81 -5.37 -12.68
N VAL A 82 14.58 -5.48 -13.21
CA VAL A 82 13.77 -6.72 -13.08
C VAL A 82 14.33 -7.84 -13.94
N ASP A 83 14.92 -7.50 -15.10
CA ASP A 83 15.45 -8.48 -16.04
C ASP A 83 16.68 -9.23 -15.50
N GLU A 84 17.44 -8.64 -14.56
CA GLU A 84 18.69 -9.24 -14.07
C GLU A 84 18.53 -10.11 -12.80
N HIS A 85 17.50 -9.90 -11.98
CA HIS A 85 17.40 -10.56 -10.66
C HIS A 85 15.96 -10.96 -10.31
N GLN A 86 15.43 -12.01 -10.93
CA GLN A 86 14.27 -12.72 -10.39
C GLN A 86 14.74 -13.82 -9.42
N PRO A 87 14.80 -13.57 -8.09
CA PRO A 87 14.92 -14.67 -7.14
C PRO A 87 13.66 -15.57 -7.25
N PRO A 88 13.79 -16.88 -7.00
CA PRO A 88 12.67 -17.81 -7.11
C PRO A 88 11.52 -17.35 -6.21
N ARG A 89 10.36 -17.11 -6.82
CA ARG A 89 9.13 -16.71 -6.13
C ARG A 89 8.80 -17.76 -5.09
N ARG A 90 8.90 -17.39 -3.81
CA ARG A 90 8.24 -18.16 -2.75
C ARG A 90 6.73 -18.08 -3.02
N PRO A 91 6.02 -19.21 -3.17
CA PRO A 91 4.57 -19.16 -3.26
C PRO A 91 4.07 -18.47 -2.00
N CYS A 92 3.34 -17.37 -2.17
CA CYS A 92 2.54 -16.78 -1.11
C CYS A 92 1.58 -17.88 -0.65
N ALA A 93 1.93 -18.56 0.44
CA ALA A 93 1.01 -19.45 1.13
C ALA A 93 -0.07 -18.57 1.76
N VAL A 94 -1.10 -18.26 0.96
CA VAL A 94 -2.41 -17.88 1.49
C VAL A 94 -2.97 -19.15 2.11
N GLY A 95 -2.58 -19.39 3.36
CA GLY A 95 -3.15 -20.42 4.19
C GLY A 95 -4.59 -20.02 4.54
N SER A 96 -5.51 -20.54 3.74
CA SER A 96 -6.91 -20.73 4.13
C SER A 96 -6.98 -21.57 5.41
N GLY A 97 -7.56 -21.01 6.47
CA GLY A 97 -8.20 -21.76 7.56
C GLY A 97 -9.49 -21.00 7.87
N GLY A 98 -10.68 -21.60 7.80
CA GLY A 98 -11.03 -22.96 8.17
C GLY A 98 -11.75 -22.87 9.49
#